data_AF-A0A519R2X7-F1
#
_entry.id   AF-A0A519R2X7-F1
#
_cell.length_a   1.000
_cell.length_b   1.000
_cell.length_c   1.000
_cell.angle_alpha   90.00
_cell.angle_beta   90.00
_cell.angle_gamma   90.00
#
_symmetry.space_group_name_H-M   'P 1'
#
loop_
_entity.id
_entity.type
_entity.pdbx_description
1 polymer ?
#
loop_
_entity_poly.entity_id
_entity_poly.type
_entity_poly.pdbx_seq_one_letter_code
_entity_poly.pdbx_strand_id
1 'polypeptide(L)'
;FHTEPFEMELESEAGEFYIDTLSVDPKFQGKGIGRNLIETVIEKAKSLGFKKVGLLVSTSNPNAKRLYEKIGFKAIGYKNLLDASHQHLVYRI
;
A
#
# COMPACT_ATOMS: atom_id res chain seq x y z
N PHE A 1 14.62 16.58 23.13
CA PHE A 1 14.09 15.23 23.33
C PHE A 1 12.58 15.32 23.14
N HIS A 2 12.00 14.57 22.20
CA HIS A 2 10.54 14.59 21.98
C HIS A 2 9.84 14.15 23.27
N THR A 3 8.96 15.00 23.79
CA THR A 3 8.25 14.85 25.08
C THR A 3 6.87 14.21 24.92
N GLU A 4 6.43 13.98 23.69
CA GLU A 4 5.15 13.34 23.38
C GLU A 4 5.35 11.82 23.20
N PRO A 5 4.45 10.97 23.73
CA PRO A 5 4.51 9.54 23.48
C PRO A 5 4.42 9.26 21.99
N PHE A 6 5.40 8.53 21.47
CA PHE A 6 5.42 8.06 20.09
C PHE A 6 4.38 6.93 19.96
N GLU A 7 3.13 7.30 19.69
CA GLU A 7 2.08 6.34 19.33
C GLU A 7 2.27 5.92 17.87
N MET A 8 2.84 4.72 17.65
CA MET A 8 2.82 4.09 16.34
C MET A 8 1.45 3.50 16.07
N GLU A 9 0.74 4.08 15.10
CA GLU A 9 -0.43 3.44 14.53
C GLU A 9 -0.01 2.18 13.75
N LEU A 10 -0.78 1.09 13.87
CA LEU A 10 -0.57 -0.09 13.04
C LEU A 10 -0.78 0.27 11.56
N GLU A 11 0.18 -0.08 10.73
CA GLU A 11 0.15 0.19 9.29
C GLU A 11 -0.94 -0.57 8.53
N SER A 12 -1.32 -1.73 9.06
CA SER A 12 -2.26 -2.67 8.45
C SER A 12 -3.40 -3.02 9.39
N GLU A 13 -4.48 -3.55 8.83
CA GLU A 13 -5.55 -4.17 9.59
C GLU A 13 -5.39 -5.69 9.65
N ALA A 14 -5.99 -6.30 10.67
CA ALA A 14 -6.04 -7.76 10.78
C ALA A 14 -6.62 -8.42 9.50
N GLY A 15 -5.99 -9.51 9.07
CA GLY A 15 -6.41 -10.29 7.91
C GLY A 15 -5.99 -9.71 6.55
N GLU A 16 -5.16 -8.68 6.51
CA GLU A 16 -4.55 -8.17 5.27
C GLU A 16 -3.30 -8.93 4.89
N PHE A 17 -3.18 -9.26 3.60
CA PHE A 17 -1.88 -9.50 3.00
C PHE A 17 -1.26 -8.14 2.72
N TYR A 18 -0.41 -7.66 3.64
CA TYR A 18 0.11 -6.29 3.59
C TYR A 18 1.33 -6.17 2.68
N ILE A 19 1.31 -5.17 1.80
CA ILE A 19 2.48 -4.75 1.02
C ILE A 19 3.15 -3.62 1.77
N ASP A 20 4.23 -3.94 2.45
CA ASP A 20 5.04 -2.98 3.18
C ASP A 20 5.79 -2.04 2.20
N THR A 21 6.66 -2.63 1.38
CA THR A 21 7.49 -1.87 0.45
C THR A 21 7.46 -2.48 -0.94
N LEU A 22 7.23 -1.65 -1.96
CA LEU A 22 7.38 -2.01 -3.36
C LEU A 22 7.99 -0.83 -4.11
N SER A 23 9.05 -1.10 -4.86
CA SER A 23 9.79 -0.07 -5.58
C SER A 23 10.31 -0.59 -6.91
N VAL A 24 10.38 0.30 -7.88
CA VAL A 24 10.98 0.05 -9.20
C VAL A 24 12.08 1.08 -9.40
N ASP A 25 13.28 0.62 -9.72
CA ASP A 25 14.42 1.50 -10.03
C ASP A 25 14.02 2.51 -11.12
N PRO A 26 14.35 3.81 -10.97
CA PRO A 26 13.98 4.87 -11.93
C PRO A 26 14.28 4.54 -13.39
N LYS A 27 15.35 3.81 -13.70
CA LYS A 27 15.73 3.40 -15.07
C LYS A 27 14.75 2.41 -15.70
N PHE A 28 13.88 1.81 -14.89
CA PHE A 28 12.94 0.77 -15.30
C PHE A 28 11.46 1.17 -15.06
N GLN A 29 11.20 2.36 -14.56
CA GLN A 29 9.85 2.90 -14.39
C GLN A 29 9.18 3.18 -15.76
N GLY A 30 7.85 3.34 -15.75
CA GLY A 30 7.06 3.60 -16.97
C GLY A 30 6.85 2.38 -17.88
N LYS A 31 7.45 1.23 -17.56
CA LYS A 31 7.40 -0.02 -18.36
C LYS A 31 6.36 -1.03 -17.86
N GLY A 32 5.47 -0.63 -16.96
CA GLY A 32 4.44 -1.52 -16.37
C GLY A 32 4.94 -2.47 -15.27
N ILE A 33 6.21 -2.42 -14.87
CA ILE A 33 6.79 -3.33 -13.87
C ILE A 33 6.08 -3.22 -12.51
N GLY A 34 5.83 -2.00 -12.03
CA GLY A 34 5.15 -1.80 -10.74
C GLY A 34 3.75 -2.41 -10.73
N ARG A 35 3.03 -2.36 -11.85
CA ARG A 35 1.73 -3.01 -12.00
C ARG A 35 1.86 -4.53 -11.90
N ASN A 36 2.80 -5.11 -12.65
CA ASN A 36 3.01 -6.56 -12.67
C ASN A 36 3.40 -7.09 -11.28
N LEU A 37 4.26 -6.39 -10.55
CA LEU A 37 4.61 -6.73 -9.17
C LEU A 37 3.37 -6.75 -8.24
N ILE A 38 2.52 -5.72 -8.30
CA ILE A 38 1.30 -5.65 -7.49
C ILE A 38 0.31 -6.77 -7.86
N GLU A 39 0.07 -7.00 -9.15
CA GLU A 39 -0.82 -8.07 -9.62
C GLU A 39 -0.31 -9.45 -9.19
N THR A 40 1.02 -9.67 -9.23
CA THR A 40 1.65 -10.91 -8.73
C THR A 40 1.42 -11.10 -7.23
N VAL A 41 1.52 -10.03 -6.43
CA VAL A 41 1.22 -10.10 -4.99
C VAL A 41 -0.26 -10.42 -4.75
N ILE A 42 -1.17 -9.82 -5.52
CA ILE A 42 -2.60 -10.12 -5.42
C ILE A 42 -2.87 -11.60 -5.70
N GLU A 43 -2.30 -12.17 -6.77
CA GLU A 43 -2.45 -13.59 -7.08
C GLU A 43 -1.82 -14.48 -5.99
N LYS A 44 -0.70 -14.06 -5.40
CA LYS A 44 -0.11 -14.78 -4.26
C LYS A 44 -1.04 -14.76 -3.05
N ALA A 45 -1.59 -13.61 -2.70
CA ALA A 45 -2.53 -13.47 -1.59
C ALA A 45 -3.80 -14.32 -1.80
N LYS A 46 -4.33 -14.36 -3.04
CA LYS A 46 -5.43 -15.25 -3.43
C LYS A 46 -5.08 -16.72 -3.18
N SER A 47 -3.91 -17.16 -3.64
CA SER A 47 -3.46 -18.55 -3.49
C SER A 47 -3.30 -18.99 -2.03
N LEU A 48 -3.06 -18.02 -1.14
CA LEU A 48 -2.90 -18.22 0.31
C LEU A 48 -4.23 -18.08 1.08
N GLY A 49 -5.34 -17.83 0.40
CA GLY A 49 -6.67 -17.74 1.02
C GLY A 49 -7.02 -16.39 1.66
N PHE A 50 -6.19 -15.36 1.47
CA PHE A 50 -6.49 -14.02 1.97
C PHE A 50 -7.69 -13.42 1.23
N LYS A 51 -8.42 -12.54 1.92
CA LYS A 51 -9.60 -11.85 1.39
C LYS A 51 -9.34 -10.40 1.00
N LYS A 52 -8.21 -9.85 1.45
CA LYS A 52 -7.80 -8.49 1.12
C LYS A 52 -6.28 -8.33 1.10
N VAL A 53 -5.83 -7.44 0.22
CA VAL A 53 -4.46 -6.94 0.15
C VAL A 53 -4.49 -5.47 0.54
N GLY A 54 -3.61 -5.08 1.46
CA GLY A 54 -3.53 -3.72 1.99
C GLY A 54 -2.19 -3.06 1.65
N LEU A 55 -2.20 -1.74 1.48
CA LEU A 55 -1.00 -0.91 1.41
C LEU A 55 -1.27 0.50 1.90
N LEU A 56 -0.19 1.21 2.23
CA LEU A 56 -0.21 2.64 2.48
C LEU A 56 0.40 3.40 1.31
N VAL A 57 -0.23 4.50 0.92
CA VAL A 57 0.34 5.44 -0.05
C VAL A 57 0.44 6.82 0.55
N SER A 58 1.61 7.45 0.41
CA SER A 58 1.79 8.83 0.84
C SER A 58 0.85 9.74 0.05
N THR A 59 0.21 10.69 0.75
CA THR A 59 -0.62 11.72 0.13
C THR A 59 0.16 12.61 -0.84
N SER A 60 1.49 12.65 -0.71
CA SER A 60 2.41 13.33 -1.62
C SER A 60 2.74 12.56 -2.92
N ASN A 61 2.26 11.32 -3.07
CA ASN A 61 2.55 10.47 -4.23
C ASN A 61 1.29 10.12 -5.06
N PRO A 62 0.72 11.08 -5.79
CA PRO A 62 -0.50 10.86 -6.57
C PRO A 62 -0.31 9.89 -7.74
N ASN A 63 0.93 9.69 -8.21
CA ASN A 63 1.24 8.73 -9.27
C ASN A 63 1.06 7.29 -8.79
N ALA A 64 1.60 6.97 -7.62
CA ALA A 64 1.43 5.65 -7.01
C ALA A 64 -0.05 5.38 -6.70
N LYS A 65 -0.75 6.36 -6.10
CA LYS A 65 -2.19 6.25 -5.84
C LYS A 65 -2.99 5.91 -7.09
N ARG A 66 -2.78 6.65 -8.19
CA ARG A 66 -3.46 6.38 -9.48
C ARG A 66 -3.16 4.99 -10.02
N LEU A 67 -1.94 4.48 -9.84
CA LEU A 67 -1.61 3.10 -10.23
C LEU A 67 -2.45 2.10 -9.43
N TYR A 68 -2.49 2.24 -8.10
CA TYR A 68 -3.25 1.33 -7.24
C TYR A 68 -4.76 1.38 -7.53
N GLU A 69 -5.33 2.56 -7.68
CA GLU A 69 -6.75 2.74 -8.04
C GLU A 69 -7.08 2.11 -9.39
N LYS A 70 -6.20 2.24 -10.40
CA LYS A 70 -6.38 1.59 -11.71
C LYS A 70 -6.35 0.06 -11.64
N ILE A 71 -5.65 -0.50 -10.66
CA ILE A 71 -5.63 -1.95 -10.42
C ILE A 71 -6.90 -2.42 -9.70
N GLY A 72 -7.56 -1.53 -8.96
CA GLY A 72 -8.82 -1.81 -8.26
C GLY A 72 -8.75 -1.65 -6.74
N PHE A 73 -7.63 -1.14 -6.20
CA PHE A 73 -7.56 -0.75 -4.80
C PHE A 73 -8.53 0.41 -4.51
N LYS A 74 -9.09 0.43 -3.30
CA LYS A 74 -9.98 1.49 -2.82
C LYS A 74 -9.46 2.05 -1.51
N ALA A 75 -9.50 3.37 -1.36
CA ALA A 75 -9.18 4.01 -0.08
C ALA A 75 -10.24 3.67 0.97
N ILE A 76 -9.78 3.27 2.16
CA ILE A 76 -10.65 2.95 3.30
C ILE A 76 -10.42 3.86 4.51
N GLY A 77 -9.37 4.68 4.49
CA GLY A 77 -9.06 5.61 5.56
C GLY A 77 -7.69 6.25 5.38
N TYR A 78 -7.24 6.89 6.45
CA TYR A 78 -5.91 7.47 6.55
C TYR A 78 -5.21 6.91 7.78
N LYS A 79 -3.89 6.82 7.69
CA LYS A 79 -3.01 6.47 8.81
C LYS A 79 -1.89 7.48 8.89
N ASN A 80 -1.47 7.80 10.11
CA ASN A 80 -0.31 8.64 10.33
C ASN A 80 0.90 7.76 10.62
N LEU A 81 1.92 7.88 9.78
CA LEU A 81 3.20 7.24 10.00
C LEU A 81 4.25 8.33 10.15
N LEU A 82 4.86 8.39 11.33
CA LEU A 82 5.75 9.49 11.71
C LEU A 82 5.01 10.83 11.52
N ASP A 83 5.62 11.76 10.79
CA ASP A 83 5.07 13.10 10.51
C ASP A 83 4.26 13.16 9.19
N ALA A 84 3.91 12.02 8.60
CA ALA A 84 3.28 11.97 7.28
C ALA A 84 1.95 11.17 7.27
N SER A 85 0.92 11.81 6.70
CA SER A 85 -0.37 11.17 6.45
C SER A 85 -0.34 10.33 5.18
N HIS A 86 -0.76 9.07 5.33
CA HIS A 86 -0.86 8.08 4.27
C HIS A 86 -2.32 7.67 4.09
N GLN A 87 -2.75 7.44 2.86
CA GLN A 87 -4.03 6.78 2.59
C GLN A 87 -3.86 5.27 2.70
N HIS A 88 -4.77 4.62 3.42
CA HIS A 88 -4.85 3.17 3.46
C HIS A 88 -5.74 2.68 2.33
N LEU A 89 -5.14 1.91 1.43
CA LEU A 89 -5.83 1.32 0.29
C LEU A 89 -5.94 -0.19 0.43
N VAL A 90 -7.11 -0.70 0.08
CA VAL A 90 -7.41 -2.13 0.11
C VAL A 90 -7.93 -2.62 -1.24
N TYR A 91 -7.36 -3.71 -1.73
CA TYR A 91 -7.91 -4.53 -2.81
C TYR A 91 -8.64 -5.72 -2.19
N ARG A 92 -9.91 -5.91 -2.54
CA ARG A 92 -10.69 -7.08 -2.11
C ARG A 92 -10.58 -8.18 -3.15
N ILE A 93 -10.19 -9.37 -2.69
CA ILE A 93 -10.06 -10.59 -3.47
C ILE A 93 -11.43 -11.21 -3.73
#